data_AF-A0A8D8ME38-F1
#
_entry.id   AF-A0A8D8ME38-F1
#
_cell.length_a   1.000
_cell.length_b   1.000
_cell.length_c   1.000
_cell.angle_alpha   90.00
_cell.angle_beta   90.00
_cell.angle_gamma   90.00
#
_symmetry.space_group_name_H-M   'P 1'
#
loop_
_entity.id
_entity.type
_entity.pdbx_description
1 polymer ?
#
loop_
_entity_poly.entity_id
_entity_poly.type
_entity_poly.pdbx_seq_one_letter_code
_entity_poly.pdbx_strand_id
1 'polypeptide(L)'
;EAVTILETPPMVIVGVIGYVETPHGLRSLKTVWAEHLSQECRRRFYKNWYKSRQKAFTKASKKWQDKLGKKTIAQDLRKMAKYCKFIRVLAHTVFFFFFFFPPPPPPPPLPPPPPPPLPPPPPPPLSPPPPPPPFPPPPPPPPPPPPPPPSSPPPPPPLLPPPPPPPFFFFFFFSPPPPPPPPSPPPPPPSLPPPPPPLPPPPPPPPFSPPPPPPPLPPPPPPSSPPPPPPLSSPPPPPPLLPPPPPPFLVRLKKRNSFFPNPLQWVFLFFFF
;
A
#
# COMPACT_ATOMS: atom_id res chain seq x y z
N GLU A 1 -18.91 -38.42 26.00
CA GLU A 1 -19.76 -37.29 25.55
C GLU A 1 -19.28 -36.81 24.19
N ALA A 2 -20.17 -36.32 23.33
CA ALA A 2 -19.80 -35.82 22.01
C ALA A 2 -19.23 -34.39 22.12
N VAL A 3 -18.10 -34.12 21.46
CA VAL A 3 -17.41 -32.83 21.51
C VAL A 3 -17.07 -32.37 20.09
N THR A 4 -17.31 -31.09 19.81
CA THR A 4 -16.90 -30.45 18.55
C THR A 4 -15.56 -29.75 18.76
N ILE A 5 -14.54 -30.16 18.02
CA ILE A 5 -13.22 -29.52 18.04
C ILE A 5 -13.23 -28.37 17.04
N LEU A 6 -12.98 -27.16 17.51
CA LEU A 6 -12.92 -25.94 16.70
C LEU A 6 -11.50 -25.38 16.73
N GLU A 7 -10.94 -25.12 15.55
CA GLU A 7 -9.71 -24.35 15.45
C GLU A 7 -10.02 -22.85 15.54
N THR A 8 -9.45 -22.19 16.54
CA THR A 8 -9.57 -20.74 16.74
C THR A 8 -8.22 -20.06 16.50
N PRO A 9 -7.84 -19.82 15.22
CA PRO A 9 -6.59 -19.16 14.92
C PRO A 9 -6.55 -17.73 15.49
N PRO A 10 -5.36 -17.16 15.72
CA PRO A 10 -5.22 -15.84 16.30
C PRO A 10 -5.94 -14.77 15.46
N MET A 11 -6.58 -13.82 16.14
CA MET A 11 -7.27 -12.69 15.52
C MET A 11 -6.41 -11.44 15.61
N VAL A 12 -6.32 -10.69 14.51
CA VAL A 12 -5.61 -9.42 14.45
C VAL A 12 -6.59 -8.27 14.31
N ILE A 13 -6.46 -7.32 15.23
CA ILE A 13 -7.24 -6.08 15.28
C ILE A 13 -6.72 -5.10 14.23
N VAL A 14 -7.62 -4.58 13.39
CA VAL A 14 -7.29 -3.69 12.26
C VAL A 14 -7.95 -2.33 12.34
N GLY A 15 -8.91 -2.16 13.23
CA GLY A 15 -9.56 -0.87 13.42
C GLY A 15 -10.55 -0.87 14.57
N VAL A 16 -11.09 0.30 14.86
CA VAL A 16 -12.06 0.53 15.92
C VAL A 16 -13.18 1.42 15.38
N ILE A 17 -14.42 1.05 15.67
CA ILE A 17 -15.63 1.82 15.33
C ILE A 17 -16.29 2.29 16.62
N GLY A 18 -16.53 3.59 16.72
CA GLY A 18 -17.34 4.17 17.79
C GLY A 18 -18.80 4.30 17.37
N TYR A 19 -19.71 3.89 18.23
CA TYR A 19 -21.16 4.04 18.04
C TYR A 19 -21.73 5.00 19.07
N VAL A 20 -22.54 5.94 18.57
CA VAL A 20 -23.32 6.89 19.37
C VAL A 20 -24.78 6.45 19.38
N GLU A 21 -25.44 6.63 20.52
CA GLU A 21 -26.87 6.38 20.67
C GLU A 21 -27.65 7.57 20.11
N THR A 22 -28.50 7.30 19.12
CA THR A 22 -29.47 8.26 18.57
C THR A 22 -30.88 7.73 18.87
N PRO A 23 -31.94 8.55 18.82
CA PRO A 23 -33.30 8.07 19.11
C PRO A 23 -33.78 6.95 18.18
N HIS A 24 -33.13 6.79 17.02
CA HIS A 24 -33.39 5.71 16.06
C HIS A 24 -32.42 4.52 16.19
N GLY A 25 -31.63 4.46 17.26
CA GLY A 25 -30.68 3.37 17.55
C GLY A 25 -29.21 3.77 17.50
N LEU A 26 -28.32 2.79 17.44
CA LEU A 26 -26.87 3.03 17.42
C LEU A 26 -26.40 3.41 16.02
N ARG A 27 -25.75 4.58 15.89
CA ARG A 27 -25.13 5.06 14.65
C ARG A 27 -23.62 5.09 14.78
N SER A 28 -22.90 4.68 13.74
CA SER A 28 -21.44 4.79 13.69
C SER A 28 -21.01 6.27 13.64
N LEU A 29 -20.25 6.71 14.63
CA LEU A 29 -19.75 8.08 14.72
C LEU A 29 -18.45 8.26 13.92
N LYS A 30 -17.42 7.50 14.27
CA LYS A 30 -16.12 7.50 13.58
C LYS A 30 -15.53 6.10 13.58
N THR A 31 -14.75 5.82 12.52
CA THR A 31 -13.97 4.60 12.38
C THR A 31 -12.51 4.98 12.24
N VAL A 32 -11.67 4.44 13.12
CA VAL A 32 -10.22 4.62 13.09
C VAL A 32 -9.58 3.31 12.65
N TRP A 33 -8.77 3.36 11.61
CA TRP A 33 -8.04 2.21 11.07
C TRP A 33 -6.60 2.20 11.57
N ALA A 34 -6.01 1.00 11.67
CA ALA A 34 -4.61 0.82 11.96
C ALA A 34 -3.71 1.43 10.85
N GLU A 35 -2.46 1.72 11.21
CA GLU A 35 -1.46 2.26 10.27
C GLU A 35 -1.16 1.28 9.13
N HIS A 36 -0.89 0.03 9.51
CA HIS A 36 -0.55 -1.05 8.60
C HIS A 36 -1.67 -2.09 8.56
N LEU A 37 -2.30 -2.22 7.38
CA LEU A 37 -3.23 -3.32 7.09
C LEU A 37 -2.57 -4.30 6.12
N SER A 38 -2.52 -5.57 6.50
CA SER A 38 -2.04 -6.67 5.66
C SER A 38 -2.89 -6.80 4.38
N GLN A 39 -2.30 -7.33 3.32
CA GLN A 39 -3.05 -7.57 2.08
C GLN A 39 -4.14 -8.63 2.26
N GLU A 40 -3.92 -9.63 3.12
CA GLU A 40 -4.91 -10.66 3.45
C GLU A 40 -6.18 -10.07 4.07
N CYS A 41 -6.02 -9.08 4.97
CA CYS A 41 -7.13 -8.33 5.53
C CYS A 41 -7.94 -7.63 4.42
N ARG A 42 -7.25 -6.95 3.50
CA ARG A 42 -7.90 -6.24 2.37
C ARG A 42 -8.62 -7.20 1.43
N ARG A 43 -8.05 -8.38 1.17
CA ARG A 43 -8.68 -9.44 0.36
C ARG A 43 -10.01 -9.91 0.95
N ARG A 44 -10.10 -10.03 2.29
CA ARG A 44 -11.34 -10.43 2.97
C ARG A 44 -12.44 -9.38 2.95
N PHE A 45 -12.07 -8.10 2.87
CA PHE A 45 -13.04 -7.00 2.84
C PHE A 45 -13.71 -6.79 1.47
N TYR A 46 -13.13 -7.30 0.38
CA TYR A 46 -13.65 -7.06 -0.97
C TYR A 46 -13.85 -8.36 -1.76
N LYS A 47 -15.10 -8.63 -2.16
CA LYS A 47 -15.49 -9.80 -2.97
C LYS A 47 -14.65 -9.95 -4.25
N ASN A 48 -14.44 -8.84 -4.96
CA ASN A 48 -13.73 -8.82 -6.26
C ASN A 48 -12.34 -8.16 -6.16
N TRP A 49 -11.54 -8.49 -5.14
CA TRP A 49 -10.23 -7.86 -4.90
C TRP A 49 -9.28 -7.92 -6.11
N TYR A 50 -9.16 -9.07 -6.75
CA TYR A 50 -8.23 -9.28 -7.88
C TYR A 50 -8.62 -8.52 -9.15
N LYS A 51 -9.91 -8.21 -9.33
CA LYS A 51 -10.39 -7.37 -10.43
C LYS A 51 -10.28 -5.87 -10.13
N SER A 52 -9.95 -5.51 -8.88
CA SER A 52 -9.82 -4.12 -8.45
C SER A 52 -8.41 -3.58 -8.66
N ARG A 53 -8.25 -2.25 -8.55
CA ARG A 53 -6.94 -1.59 -8.57
C ARG A 53 -6.16 -1.74 -7.26
N GLN A 54 -6.67 -2.49 -6.28
CA GLN A 54 -6.01 -2.77 -4.99
C GLN A 54 -5.61 -1.52 -4.18
N LYS A 55 -6.29 -0.38 -4.39
CA LYS A 55 -6.01 0.90 -3.72
C LYS A 55 -6.71 1.09 -2.38
N ALA A 56 -7.35 0.06 -1.83
CA ALA A 56 -8.05 0.16 -0.56
C ALA A 56 -7.10 0.52 0.58
N PHE A 57 -7.58 1.36 1.51
CA PHE A 57 -6.87 1.83 2.70
C PHE A 57 -5.56 2.61 2.49
N THR A 58 -5.10 2.80 1.25
CA THR A 58 -3.88 3.59 0.93
C THR A 58 -3.91 5.01 1.53
N LYS A 59 -5.05 5.70 1.41
CA LYS A 59 -5.24 7.04 2.01
C LYS A 59 -5.22 7.02 3.54
N ALA A 60 -5.75 5.95 4.15
CA ALA A 60 -5.81 5.81 5.59
C ALA A 60 -4.41 5.56 6.18
N SER A 61 -3.62 4.69 5.56
CA SER A 61 -2.22 4.48 5.94
C SER A 61 -1.38 5.74 5.74
N LYS A 62 -1.61 6.51 4.68
CA LYS A 62 -0.90 7.77 4.46
C LYS A 62 -1.17 8.83 5.55
N LYS A 63 -2.40 8.90 6.08
CA LYS A 63 -2.73 9.81 7.20
C LYS A 63 -1.92 9.53 8.47
N TRP A 64 -1.49 8.29 8.68
CA TRP A 64 -0.61 7.95 9.80
C TRP A 64 0.82 8.41 9.58
N GLN A 65 1.28 8.61 8.34
CA GLN A 65 2.62 9.15 8.08
C GLN A 65 2.70 10.66 8.35
N ASP A 66 1.62 11.39 8.08
CA ASP A 66 1.58 12.84 8.23
C ASP A 66 1.42 13.30 9.69
N LYS A 67 2.21 14.29 10.13
CA LYS A 67 2.10 14.88 11.48
C LYS A 67 0.72 15.48 11.75
N LEU A 68 0.10 16.12 10.75
CA LEU A 68 -1.26 16.66 10.85
C LEU A 68 -2.29 15.52 10.93
N GLY A 69 -2.11 14.45 10.16
CA GLY A 69 -3.01 13.29 10.14
C GLY A 69 -3.04 12.56 11.48
N LYS A 70 -1.87 12.36 12.13
CA LYS A 70 -1.79 11.82 13.49
C LYS A 70 -2.60 12.63 14.51
N LYS A 71 -2.56 13.97 14.42
CA LYS A 71 -3.37 14.85 15.30
C LYS A 71 -4.87 14.65 15.07
N THR A 72 -5.30 14.55 13.82
CA THR A 72 -6.71 14.28 13.48
C THR A 72 -7.18 12.93 14.02
N ILE A 73 -6.34 11.90 13.91
CA ILE A 73 -6.66 10.56 14.42
C ILE A 73 -6.76 10.58 15.95
N ALA A 74 -5.82 11.23 16.64
CA ALA A 74 -5.89 11.40 18.09
C ALA A 74 -7.14 12.18 18.53
N GLN A 75 -7.55 13.20 17.76
CA GLN A 75 -8.80 13.93 18.01
C GLN A 75 -10.03 13.05 17.80
N ASP A 76 -10.05 12.22 16.75
CA ASP A 76 -11.13 11.28 16.49
C ASP A 76 -11.24 10.22 17.59
N LEU A 77 -10.12 9.72 18.11
CA LEU A 77 -10.11 8.82 19.29
C LEU A 77 -10.66 9.52 20.54
N ARG A 78 -10.31 10.79 20.78
CA ARG A 78 -10.88 11.58 21.90
C ARG A 78 -12.39 11.80 21.73
N LYS A 79 -12.86 12.06 20.50
CA LYS A 79 -14.29 12.18 20.20
C LYS A 79 -15.02 10.85 20.43
N MET A 80 -14.40 9.74 20.04
CA MET A 80 -14.95 8.42 20.29
C MET A 80 -15.10 8.16 21.80
N ALA A 81 -14.05 8.41 22.59
CA ALA A 81 -14.10 8.24 24.03
C ALA A 81 -15.13 9.16 24.74
N LYS A 82 -15.39 10.35 24.20
CA LYS A 82 -16.33 11.32 24.79
C LYS A 82 -17.79 11.07 24.43
N TYR A 83 -18.09 10.73 23.17
CA TYR A 83 -19.46 10.69 22.65
C TYR A 83 -19.98 9.27 22.39
N CYS A 84 -19.10 8.29 22.16
CA CYS A 84 -19.55 6.94 21.84
C CYS A 84 -19.89 6.18 23.13
N LYS A 85 -21.07 5.55 23.15
CA LYS A 85 -21.50 4.68 24.24
C LYS A 85 -20.97 3.26 24.06
N PHE A 86 -20.82 2.83 22.81
CA PHE A 86 -20.28 1.52 22.46
C PHE A 86 -19.09 1.67 21.51
N ILE A 87 -18.03 0.90 21.77
CA ILE A 87 -16.85 0.84 20.93
C ILE A 87 -16.70 -0.61 20.48
N ARG A 88 -16.69 -0.85 19.16
CA ARG A 88 -16.47 -2.17 18.57
C ARG A 88 -15.12 -2.21 17.88
N VAL A 89 -14.45 -3.34 18.01
CA VAL A 89 -13.17 -3.59 17.36
C VAL A 89 -13.40 -4.35 16.06
N LEU A 90 -12.75 -3.92 14.99
CA LEU A 90 -12.67 -4.64 13.73
C LEU A 90 -11.48 -5.58 13.82
N ALA A 91 -11.75 -6.88 13.79
CA ALA A 91 -10.74 -7.93 13.80
C ALA A 91 -10.89 -8.81 12.57
N HIS A 92 -9.77 -9.33 12.08
CA HIS A 92 -9.75 -10.37 11.05
C HIS A 92 -8.91 -11.55 11.55
N THR A 93 -9.29 -12.77 11.18
CA THR A 93 -8.43 -13.93 11.44
C THR A 93 -7.28 -13.92 10.45
N VAL A 94 -6.06 -14.09 10.96
CA VAL A 94 -4.92 -14.35 10.09
C VAL A 94 -4.98 -15.83 9.73
N PHE A 95 -5.34 -16.12 8.48
CA PHE A 95 -5.30 -17.50 8.00
C PHE A 95 -3.89 -17.73 7.49
N PHE A 96 -3.00 -18.01 8.43
CA PHE A 96 -1.61 -18.34 8.14
C PHE A 96 -1.60 -19.80 7.67
N PHE A 97 -1.76 -20.01 6.37
CA PHE A 97 -1.73 -21.35 5.76
C PHE A 97 -0.28 -21.84 5.64
N PHE A 98 0.38 -22.08 6.78
CA PHE A 98 1.71 -22.69 6.83
C PHE A 98 1.66 -24.20 7.11
N PHE A 99 0.46 -24.76 7.34
CA PHE A 99 0.29 -26.16 7.73
C PHE A 99 -0.18 -27.11 6.61
N PHE A 100 -0.33 -26.64 5.37
CA PHE A 100 -0.91 -27.46 4.29
C PHE A 100 -0.17 -27.45 2.95
N PHE A 101 0.97 -26.76 2.84
CA PHE A 101 1.91 -27.03 1.75
C PHE A 101 3.07 -27.84 2.34
N PRO A 102 3.29 -29.10 1.90
CA PRO A 102 4.53 -29.78 2.25
C PRO A 102 5.70 -28.89 1.82
N PRO A 103 6.80 -28.83 2.60
CA PRO A 103 7.98 -28.07 2.19
C PRO A 103 8.35 -28.47 0.76
N PRO A 104 8.71 -27.51 -0.12
CA PRO A 104 9.14 -27.84 -1.47
C PRO A 104 10.26 -28.88 -1.38
N PRO A 105 10.27 -29.92 -2.24
CA PRO A 105 11.33 -30.92 -2.21
C PRO A 105 12.69 -30.21 -2.33
N PRO A 106 13.72 -30.69 -1.60
CA PRO A 106 15.05 -30.11 -1.68
C PRO A 106 15.50 -30.07 -3.15
N PRO A 107 16.17 -28.99 -3.59
CA PRO A 107 16.70 -28.94 -4.94
C PRO A 107 17.64 -30.14 -5.17
N PRO A 108 17.66 -30.72 -6.39
CA PRO A 108 18.59 -31.80 -6.69
C PRO A 108 20.03 -31.31 -6.42
N PRO A 109 20.92 -32.19 -5.94
CA PRO A 109 22.32 -31.82 -5.73
C PRO A 109 22.88 -31.26 -7.03
N LEU A 110 23.50 -30.08 -6.93
CA LEU A 110 24.19 -29.46 -8.06
C LEU A 110 25.19 -30.46 -8.64
N PRO A 111 25.28 -30.60 -9.97
CA PRO A 111 26.32 -31.42 -10.57
C PRO A 111 27.70 -30.92 -10.10
N PRO A 112 28.67 -31.82 -9.89
CA PRO A 112 30.02 -31.42 -9.49
C PRO A 112 30.56 -30.40 -10.50
N PRO A 113 31.31 -29.37 -10.04
CA PRO A 113 31.91 -28.41 -10.94
C PRO A 113 32.78 -29.14 -11.96
N PRO A 114 32.80 -28.70 -13.24
CA PRO A 114 33.66 -29.29 -14.24
C PRO A 114 35.13 -29.22 -13.76
N PRO A 115 35.95 -30.24 -14.09
CA PRO A 115 37.37 -30.20 -13.74
C PRO A 115 38.02 -28.93 -14.31
N PRO A 116 38.99 -28.32 -13.60
CA PRO A 116 39.68 -27.16 -14.11
C PRO A 116 40.30 -27.49 -15.48
N PRO A 117 40.27 -26.54 -16.44
CA PRO A 117 40.90 -26.75 -17.74
C PRO A 117 42.37 -27.09 -17.54
N LEU A 118 42.86 -28.09 -18.28
CA LEU A 118 44.27 -28.44 -18.27
C LEU A 118 45.11 -27.19 -18.61
N PRO A 119 46.29 -27.03 -17.97
CA PRO A 119 47.19 -25.92 -18.30
C PRO A 119 47.53 -25.98 -19.80
N PRO A 120 47.58 -24.83 -20.49
CA PRO A 120 47.94 -24.80 -21.89
C PRO A 120 49.36 -25.36 -22.08
N PRO A 121 49.63 -26.06 -23.20
CA PRO A 121 50.98 -26.52 -23.49
C PRO A 121 51.95 -25.33 -23.57
N PRO A 122 53.24 -25.52 -23.21
CA PRO A 122 54.22 -24.45 -23.29
C PRO A 122 54.31 -23.89 -24.72
N PRO A 123 54.47 -22.57 -24.89
CA PRO A 123 54.54 -21.97 -26.22
C PRO A 123 55.77 -22.50 -26.99
N PRO A 124 55.66 -22.68 -28.31
CA PRO A 124 56.80 -23.04 -29.14
C PRO A 124 57.88 -21.96 -29.06
N PRO A 125 59.17 -22.32 -29.24
CA PRO A 125 60.25 -21.34 -29.26
C PRO A 125 59.98 -20.29 -30.33
N LEU A 126 60.00 -19.01 -29.94
CA LEU A 126 59.78 -17.87 -30.82
C LEU A 126 60.87 -17.84 -31.90
N SER A 127 60.46 -17.84 -33.16
CA SER A 127 61.35 -17.62 -34.31
C SER A 127 62.06 -16.27 -34.20
N PRO A 128 63.33 -16.16 -34.66
CA PRO A 128 64.05 -14.88 -34.63
C PRO A 128 63.30 -13.81 -35.46
N PRO A 129 63.31 -12.54 -35.01
CA PRO A 129 62.58 -11.48 -35.70
C PRO A 129 63.16 -11.21 -37.10
N PRO A 130 62.31 -10.82 -38.08
CA PRO A 130 62.77 -10.47 -39.42
C PRO A 130 63.63 -9.20 -39.38
N PRO A 131 64.57 -9.03 -40.34
CA PRO A 131 65.39 -7.83 -40.43
C PRO A 131 64.54 -6.57 -40.66
N PRO A 132 64.96 -5.40 -40.13
CA PRO A 132 64.20 -4.17 -40.26
C PRO A 132 64.09 -3.71 -41.72
N PRO A 133 62.98 -3.07 -42.11
CA PRO A 133 62.81 -2.56 -43.47
C PRO A 133 63.76 -1.38 -43.74
N PRO A 134 64.13 -1.14 -45.02
CA PRO A 134 64.98 -0.02 -45.40
C PRO A 134 64.29 1.32 -45.15
N PHE A 135 65.07 2.33 -44.77
CA PHE A 135 64.57 3.67 -44.45
C PHE A 135 63.94 4.36 -45.67
N PRO A 136 62.83 5.11 -45.49
CA PRO A 136 62.24 5.88 -46.57
C PRO A 136 63.12 7.10 -46.94
N PRO A 137 63.04 7.58 -48.20
CA PRO A 137 63.79 8.76 -48.64
C PRO A 137 63.29 10.03 -47.93
N PRO A 138 64.16 11.05 -47.75
CA PRO A 138 63.81 12.27 -47.04
C PRO A 138 62.74 13.09 -47.80
N PRO A 139 61.87 13.83 -47.07
CA PRO A 139 60.82 14.63 -47.68
C PRO A 139 61.37 15.84 -48.44
N PRO A 140 60.64 16.36 -49.44
CA PRO A 140 61.06 17.54 -50.19
C PRO A 140 61.03 18.81 -49.33
N PRO A 141 61.87 19.83 -49.67
CA PRO A 141 61.97 21.06 -48.88
C PRO A 141 60.66 21.88 -48.94
N PRO A 142 60.34 22.62 -47.85
CA PRO A 142 59.11 23.41 -47.77
C PRO A 142 59.15 24.65 -48.69
N PRO A 143 57.98 25.14 -49.15
CA PRO A 143 57.89 26.35 -49.97
C PRO A 143 58.23 27.61 -49.15
N PRO A 144 58.69 28.70 -49.81
CA PRO A 144 59.09 29.93 -49.14
C PRO A 144 57.89 30.66 -48.49
N PRO A 145 58.13 31.38 -47.37
CA PRO A 145 57.08 32.06 -46.63
C PRO A 145 56.54 33.31 -47.35
N PRO A 146 55.25 33.67 -47.16
CA PRO A 146 54.65 34.87 -47.73
C PRO A 146 55.09 36.16 -46.99
N PRO A 147 54.99 37.34 -47.64
CA PRO A 147 55.46 38.61 -47.07
C PRO A 147 54.59 39.12 -45.91
N PRO A 148 55.15 39.94 -44.99
CA PRO A 148 54.47 40.37 -43.78
C PRO A 148 53.44 41.50 -44.01
N PRO A 149 52.32 41.53 -43.26
CA PRO A 149 51.35 42.64 -43.28
C PRO A 149 51.81 43.84 -42.41
N PRO A 150 51.29 45.07 -42.67
CA PRO A 150 51.69 46.28 -41.95
C PRO A 150 51.15 46.35 -40.51
N SER A 151 51.96 46.97 -39.65
CA SER A 151 51.84 47.03 -38.18
C SER A 151 50.63 47.84 -37.67
N SER A 152 49.88 47.29 -36.71
CA SER A 152 48.81 47.99 -35.98
C SER A 152 49.28 48.50 -34.58
N PRO A 153 48.72 49.62 -34.06
CA PRO A 153 49.20 50.28 -32.84
C PRO A 153 48.71 49.63 -31.53
N PRO A 154 49.40 49.87 -30.39
CA PRO A 154 49.15 49.19 -29.12
C PRO A 154 47.91 49.70 -28.36
N PRO A 155 47.26 48.84 -27.52
CA PRO A 155 46.08 49.21 -26.74
C PRO A 155 46.42 49.99 -25.44
N PRO A 156 45.50 50.85 -24.95
CA PRO A 156 45.70 51.63 -23.73
C PRO A 156 45.47 50.84 -22.42
N PRO A 157 46.06 51.28 -21.28
CA PRO A 157 46.02 50.57 -20.01
C PRO A 157 44.68 50.75 -19.23
N PRO A 158 44.36 49.85 -18.28
CA PRO A 158 43.07 49.83 -17.58
C PRO A 158 42.97 50.87 -16.46
N LEU A 159 41.81 51.52 -16.33
CA LEU A 159 41.49 52.55 -15.32
C LEU A 159 41.05 51.92 -13.98
N LEU A 160 41.64 52.39 -12.87
CA LEU A 160 41.30 52.04 -11.48
C LEU A 160 39.94 52.64 -11.03
N PRO A 161 39.19 51.98 -10.14
CA PRO A 161 37.93 52.52 -9.60
C PRO A 161 38.15 53.61 -8.52
N PRO A 162 37.20 54.56 -8.36
CA PRO A 162 37.32 55.69 -7.43
C PRO A 162 37.11 55.32 -5.94
N PRO A 163 37.59 56.16 -4.99
CA PRO A 163 37.51 55.91 -3.54
C PRO A 163 36.12 56.23 -2.94
N PRO A 164 35.80 55.71 -1.72
CA PRO A 164 34.48 55.87 -1.10
C PRO A 164 34.27 57.26 -0.44
N PRO A 165 33.01 57.75 -0.31
CA PRO A 165 32.71 59.01 0.36
C PRO A 165 32.67 58.92 1.92
N PRO A 166 32.89 60.04 2.65
CA PRO A 166 32.92 60.12 4.12
C PRO A 166 31.51 60.27 4.73
N PRO A 167 31.34 60.21 6.07
CA PRO A 167 30.09 59.85 6.70
C PRO A 167 29.12 61.03 6.80
N PHE A 168 27.87 60.82 6.38
CA PHE A 168 26.75 61.68 6.76
C PHE A 168 25.79 60.91 7.66
N PHE A 169 25.74 61.37 8.91
CA PHE A 169 24.83 60.96 9.96
C PHE A 169 23.56 61.82 9.82
N PHE A 170 22.37 61.24 9.60
CA PHE A 170 21.12 61.78 10.17
C PHE A 170 19.93 60.80 10.09
N PHE A 171 19.50 60.37 11.28
CA PHE A 171 18.15 60.09 11.79
C PHE A 171 17.07 59.34 10.97
N PHE A 172 16.73 58.15 11.50
CA PHE A 172 15.39 57.60 11.77
C PHE A 172 14.27 57.73 10.71
N PHE A 173 13.96 56.61 10.04
CA PHE A 173 12.64 55.97 10.14
C PHE A 173 12.72 54.50 9.73
N PHE A 174 12.20 53.60 10.57
CA PHE A 174 12.06 52.18 10.29
C PHE A 174 11.09 51.99 9.10
N SER A 175 11.60 51.66 7.91
CA SER A 175 10.81 51.02 6.86
C SER A 175 10.99 49.51 6.94
N PRO A 176 9.91 48.71 7.12
CA PRO A 176 10.03 47.25 7.08
C PRO A 176 10.47 46.79 5.68
N PRO A 177 11.22 45.69 5.59
CA PRO A 177 11.72 45.19 4.31
C PRO A 177 10.57 44.76 3.38
N PRO A 178 10.71 44.95 2.05
CA PRO A 178 9.70 44.50 1.09
C PRO A 178 9.54 42.97 1.13
N PRO A 179 8.33 42.44 0.86
CA PRO A 179 8.09 41.00 0.84
C PRO A 179 8.91 40.31 -0.26
N PRO A 180 9.30 39.04 -0.07
CA PRO A 180 10.04 38.29 -1.07
C PRO A 180 9.23 38.09 -2.36
N PRO A 181 9.89 38.00 -3.53
CA PRO A 181 9.21 37.77 -4.80
C PRO A 181 8.49 36.41 -4.80
N PRO A 182 7.36 36.28 -5.52
CA PRO A 182 6.66 35.01 -5.62
C PRO A 182 7.55 33.95 -6.28
N PRO A 183 7.45 32.67 -5.87
CA PRO A 183 8.23 31.59 -6.46
C PRO A 183 7.91 31.46 -7.96
N SER A 184 8.96 31.27 -8.77
CA SER A 184 8.85 31.08 -10.21
C SER A 184 7.90 29.92 -10.54
N PRO A 185 7.07 30.03 -11.59
CA PRO A 185 6.19 28.94 -12.00
C PRO A 185 7.02 27.69 -12.35
N PRO A 186 6.54 26.48 -12.02
CA PRO A 186 7.25 25.25 -12.36
C PRO A 186 7.43 25.14 -13.88
N PRO A 187 8.53 24.51 -14.35
CA PRO A 187 8.73 24.29 -15.77
C PRO A 187 7.56 23.49 -16.36
N PRO A 188 7.18 23.73 -17.63
CA PRO A 188 6.12 22.98 -18.27
C PRO A 188 6.46 21.48 -18.27
N PRO A 189 5.47 20.60 -18.09
CA PRO A 189 5.71 19.17 -18.11
C PRO A 189 6.31 18.75 -19.47
N PRO A 190 7.25 17.79 -19.48
CA PRO A 190 7.78 17.27 -20.73
C PRO A 190 6.64 16.75 -21.61
N SER A 191 6.66 17.14 -22.89
CA SER A 191 5.68 16.74 -23.89
C SER A 191 5.53 15.21 -23.87
N LEU A 192 4.33 14.74 -23.54
CA LEU A 192 4.02 13.31 -23.55
C LEU A 192 4.23 12.76 -24.97
N PRO A 193 4.86 11.58 -25.13
CA PRO A 193 4.92 10.92 -26.42
C PRO A 193 3.51 10.66 -26.94
N PRO A 194 3.29 10.68 -28.27
CA PRO A 194 1.98 10.41 -28.85
C PRO A 194 1.47 9.04 -28.40
N PRO A 195 0.14 8.90 -28.18
CA PRO A 195 -0.43 7.63 -27.76
C PRO A 195 -0.16 6.53 -28.80
N PRO A 196 0.02 5.28 -28.38
CA PRO A 196 0.18 4.16 -29.30
C PRO A 196 -1.09 4.01 -30.17
N PRO A 197 -0.95 3.49 -31.40
CA PRO A 197 -2.09 3.24 -32.26
C PRO A 197 -3.11 2.30 -31.58
N PRO A 198 -4.41 2.46 -31.84
CA PRO A 198 -5.44 1.61 -31.26
C PRO A 198 -5.19 0.15 -31.66
N LEU A 199 -5.33 -0.75 -30.68
CA LEU A 199 -5.21 -2.19 -30.90
C LEU A 199 -6.30 -2.65 -31.89
N PRO A 200 -6.01 -3.64 -32.76
CA PRO A 200 -7.01 -4.23 -33.63
C PRO A 200 -8.16 -4.83 -32.81
N PRO A 201 -9.40 -4.79 -33.33
CA PRO A 201 -10.55 -5.37 -32.64
C PRO A 201 -10.35 -6.88 -32.44
N PRO A 202 -10.83 -7.44 -31.31
CA PRO A 202 -10.75 -8.87 -31.07
C PRO A 202 -11.54 -9.65 -32.13
N PRO A 203 -11.13 -10.89 -32.46
CA PRO A 203 -11.88 -11.73 -33.39
C PRO A 203 -13.31 -11.97 -32.88
N PRO A 204 -14.30 -12.14 -33.77
CA PRO A 204 -15.67 -12.42 -33.39
C PRO A 204 -15.73 -13.72 -32.57
N PRO A 205 -16.62 -13.80 -31.56
CA PRO A 205 -16.81 -15.03 -30.80
C PRO A 205 -17.29 -16.15 -31.72
N PRO A 206 -16.93 -17.42 -31.43
CA PRO A 206 -17.45 -18.56 -32.18
C PRO A 206 -18.99 -18.60 -32.11
N PRO A 207 -19.66 -19.13 -33.15
CA PRO A 207 -21.11 -19.25 -33.15
C PRO A 207 -21.58 -20.07 -31.95
N PHE A 208 -22.55 -19.52 -31.22
CA PHE A 208 -23.17 -20.19 -30.08
C PHE A 208 -23.79 -21.51 -30.54
N SER A 209 -23.27 -22.63 -30.04
CA SER A 209 -23.94 -23.92 -30.16
C SER A 209 -25.25 -23.85 -29.35
N PRO A 210 -26.40 -24.27 -29.91
CA PRO A 210 -27.66 -24.28 -29.18
C PRO A 210 -27.53 -25.23 -27.96
N PRO A 211 -28.14 -24.87 -26.81
CA PRO A 211 -28.12 -25.73 -25.63
C PRO A 211 -28.82 -27.07 -25.93
N PRO A 212 -28.38 -28.18 -25.31
CA PRO A 212 -29.04 -29.46 -25.45
C PRO A 212 -30.51 -29.37 -24.97
N PRO A 213 -31.43 -30.15 -25.55
CA PRO A 213 -32.82 -30.15 -25.13
C PRO A 213 -32.96 -30.55 -23.66
N PRO A 214 -33.92 -29.98 -22.93
CA PRO A 214 -34.14 -30.33 -21.53
C PRO A 214 -34.56 -31.81 -21.40
N PRO A 215 -34.20 -32.48 -20.30
CA PRO A 215 -34.64 -33.84 -20.04
C PRO A 215 -36.18 -33.91 -19.92
N PRO A 216 -36.80 -35.03 -20.29
CA PRO A 216 -38.25 -35.20 -20.18
C PRO A 216 -38.70 -35.06 -18.71
N LEU A 217 -39.80 -34.35 -18.51
CA LEU A 217 -40.39 -34.13 -17.18
C LEU A 217 -40.87 -35.45 -16.57
N PRO A 218 -40.70 -35.66 -15.24
CA PRO A 218 -41.25 -36.82 -14.56
C PRO A 218 -42.79 -36.79 -14.58
N PRO A 219 -43.47 -37.95 -14.57
CA PRO A 219 -44.92 -38.02 -14.53
C PRO A 219 -45.48 -37.39 -13.25
N PRO A 220 -46.68 -36.77 -13.31
CA PRO A 220 -47.29 -36.16 -12.14
C PRO A 220 -47.63 -37.21 -11.07
N PRO A 221 -47.55 -36.85 -9.77
CA PRO A 221 -47.95 -37.75 -8.69
C PRO A 221 -49.47 -38.03 -8.72
N PRO A 222 -49.92 -39.20 -8.23
CA PRO A 222 -51.34 -39.52 -8.16
C PRO A 222 -52.10 -38.56 -7.22
N PRO A 223 -53.40 -38.31 -7.46
CA PRO A 223 -54.18 -37.40 -6.64
C PRO A 223 -54.31 -37.91 -5.19
N SER A 224 -53.86 -37.10 -4.24
CA SER A 224 -53.97 -37.35 -2.81
C SER A 224 -55.43 -37.41 -2.36
N SER A 225 -55.78 -38.43 -1.57
CA SER A 225 -57.11 -38.58 -0.95
C SER A 225 -57.45 -37.36 -0.06
N PRO A 226 -58.73 -36.93 0.02
CA PRO A 226 -59.11 -35.79 0.84
C PRO A 226 -58.93 -36.10 2.34
N PRO A 227 -58.48 -35.12 3.15
CA PRO A 227 -58.28 -35.31 4.59
C PRO A 227 -59.63 -35.43 5.34
N PRO A 228 -59.67 -36.18 6.46
CA PRO A 228 -60.86 -36.26 7.31
C PRO A 228 -61.16 -34.94 8.02
N PRO A 229 -62.44 -34.67 8.40
CA PRO A 229 -62.83 -33.44 9.06
C PRO A 229 -62.23 -33.32 10.47
N PRO A 230 -61.92 -32.08 10.93
CA PRO A 230 -61.31 -31.86 12.25
C PRO A 230 -62.31 -32.11 13.40
N PRO A 231 -61.87 -32.63 14.56
CA PRO A 231 -62.71 -32.77 15.75
C PRO A 231 -63.02 -31.40 16.40
N LEU A 232 -64.20 -31.32 17.00
CA LEU A 232 -64.77 -30.14 17.66
C LEU A 232 -63.87 -29.64 18.82
N SER A 233 -63.48 -28.35 18.78
CA SER A 233 -62.56 -27.72 19.72
C SER A 233 -63.05 -27.72 21.18
N SER A 234 -62.25 -28.31 22.08
CA SER A 234 -62.30 -28.05 23.52
C SER A 234 -61.65 -26.69 23.87
N PRO A 235 -62.13 -25.97 24.91
CA PRO A 235 -61.60 -24.66 25.27
C PRO A 235 -60.15 -24.72 25.81
N PRO A 236 -59.33 -23.68 25.57
CA PRO A 236 -57.92 -23.68 25.94
C PRO A 236 -57.69 -23.52 27.46
N PRO A 237 -56.63 -24.13 28.02
CA PRO A 237 -56.25 -23.95 29.42
C PRO A 237 -55.68 -22.54 29.69
N PRO A 238 -55.73 -22.05 30.94
CA PRO A 238 -55.22 -20.73 31.31
C PRO A 238 -53.68 -20.64 31.21
N PRO A 239 -53.12 -19.47 30.91
CA PRO A 239 -51.68 -19.30 30.69
C PRO A 239 -50.88 -19.44 32.00
N PRO A 240 -49.65 -19.99 31.96
CA PRO A 240 -48.79 -20.07 33.13
C PRO A 240 -48.26 -18.69 33.54
N LEU A 241 -48.24 -18.43 34.85
CA LEU A 241 -47.71 -17.20 35.45
C LEU A 241 -46.19 -17.09 35.19
N LEU A 242 -45.78 -16.03 34.50
CA LEU A 242 -44.37 -15.70 34.27
C LEU A 242 -43.70 -15.23 35.57
N PRO A 243 -42.47 -15.69 35.90
CA PRO A 243 -41.70 -15.12 36.99
C PRO A 243 -41.22 -13.69 36.67
N PRO A 244 -41.00 -12.83 37.68
CA PRO A 244 -40.61 -11.44 37.46
C PRO A 244 -39.20 -11.32 36.84
N PRO A 245 -38.93 -10.27 36.05
CA PRO A 245 -37.64 -10.07 35.40
C PRO A 245 -36.52 -9.77 36.43
N PRO A 246 -35.30 -10.27 36.23
CA PRO A 246 -34.17 -9.96 37.11
C PRO A 246 -33.75 -8.47 36.99
N PRO A 247 -33.20 -7.87 38.05
CA PRO A 247 -32.78 -6.47 38.02
C PRO A 247 -31.58 -6.27 37.08
N PRO A 248 -31.42 -5.06 36.51
CA PRO A 248 -30.32 -4.77 35.58
C PRO A 248 -28.98 -4.87 36.31
N PHE A 249 -28.08 -5.73 35.80
CA PHE A 249 -26.69 -5.80 36.23
C PHE A 249 -25.99 -4.47 35.96
N LEU A 250 -25.85 -3.67 37.02
CA LEU A 250 -25.06 -2.45 37.03
C LEU A 250 -23.58 -2.82 37.18
N VAL A 251 -22.87 -2.96 36.06
CA VAL A 251 -21.40 -3.09 36.07
C VAL A 251 -20.80 -1.75 36.51
N ARG A 252 -20.46 -1.67 37.79
CA ARG A 252 -19.78 -0.54 38.41
C ARG A 252 -18.29 -0.61 38.08
N LEU A 253 -17.85 0.13 37.06
CA LEU A 253 -16.43 0.37 36.80
C LEU A 253 -15.82 1.19 37.94
N LYS A 254 -15.10 0.51 38.85
CA LYS A 254 -14.27 1.16 39.88
C LYS A 254 -12.97 1.64 39.23
N LYS A 255 -12.81 2.96 39.15
CA LYS A 255 -11.57 3.66 38.79
C LYS A 255 -10.46 3.23 39.76
N ARG A 256 -9.50 2.42 39.31
CA ARG A 256 -8.23 2.22 40.02
C ARG A 256 -7.17 3.07 39.35
N ASN A 257 -6.82 4.14 40.05
CA ASN A 257 -5.68 4.99 39.78
C ASN A 257 -4.40 4.20 40.06
N SER A 258 -3.37 4.46 39.27
CA SER A 258 -1.93 4.28 39.56
C SER A 258 -1.43 2.89 39.97
N PHE A 259 -0.76 2.19 39.05
CA PHE A 259 0.68 1.87 39.11
C PHE A 259 1.01 0.95 37.92
N PHE A 260 2.06 1.26 37.15
CA PHE A 260 3.05 0.34 36.55
C PHE A 260 3.73 0.99 35.32
N PRO A 261 5.05 1.17 35.34
CA PRO A 261 5.83 1.71 34.23
C PRO A 261 6.35 0.56 33.36
N ASN A 262 6.01 0.53 32.06
CA ASN A 262 6.82 0.05 30.92
C ASN A 262 5.92 -0.34 29.71
N PRO A 263 6.30 -0.06 28.44
CA PRO A 263 5.35 0.00 27.32
C PRO A 263 5.38 -1.21 26.35
N LEU A 264 5.62 -2.44 26.82
CA LEU A 264 5.90 -3.57 25.93
C LEU A 264 5.07 -4.85 26.12
N GLN A 265 3.97 -4.81 26.89
CA GLN A 265 3.14 -6.00 27.07
C GLN A 265 1.66 -5.62 27.22
N TRP A 266 0.99 -5.41 26.08
CA TRP A 266 -0.47 -5.37 26.02
C TRP A 266 -0.98 -6.66 25.38
N VAL A 267 -0.87 -7.77 26.12
CA VAL A 267 -1.68 -8.96 25.85
C VAL A 267 -2.99 -8.77 26.61
N PHE A 268 -3.96 -8.14 25.95
CA PHE A 268 -5.33 -8.07 26.47
C PHE A 268 -5.99 -9.43 26.32
N LEU A 269 -5.90 -10.22 27.38
CA LEU A 269 -6.76 -11.38 27.60
C LEU A 269 -8.18 -10.85 27.90
N PHE A 270 -9.09 -10.94 26.94
CA PHE A 270 -10.52 -10.87 27.21
C PHE A 270 -11.07 -12.30 27.15
N PHE A 271 -11.28 -12.89 28.33
CA PHE A 271 -12.18 -14.02 28.48
C PHE A 271 -13.60 -13.54 28.16
N PHE A 272 -14.25 -14.17 27.19
CA PHE A 272 -15.69 -14.12 27.02
C PHE A 272 -16.32 -15.12 28.00
N PHE A 273 -17.20 -14.64 28.87
CA PHE A 273 -18.34 -15.37 29.42
C PHE A 273 -19.58 -14.53 29.16
#